data_AF-A0AA41R2Q4-F1
#
_entry.id   AF-A0AA41R2Q4-F1
#
_cell.length_a   1.000
_cell.length_b   1.000
_cell.length_c   1.000
_cell.angle_alpha   90.00
_cell.angle_beta   90.00
_cell.angle_gamma   90.00
#
_symmetry.space_group_name_H-M   'P 1'
#
loop_
_entity.id
_entity.type
_entity.pdbx_description
1 polymer ?
#
loop_
_entity_poly.entity_id
_entity_poly.type
_entity_poly.pdbx_seq_one_letter_code
_entity_poly.pdbx_strand_id
1 'polypeptide(L)'
;MDERLSKVLNVIEETYRDVLQKGGRHYMEVNVGQQADRLGFTDLKQAYEHTFAIVPLKAPRAGMKVRIDGRTFVHYAELNSGVAVPGYLAKATGGGYKPYVPLDSMVCNFA
;
A
#
# COMPACT_ATOMS: atom_id res chain seq x y z
N MET A 1 -18.66 3.55 -4.38
CA MET A 1 -17.80 2.65 -3.60
C MET A 1 -17.57 1.42 -4.46
N ASP A 2 -16.32 1.07 -4.78
CA ASP A 2 -16.00 -0.09 -5.63
C ASP A 2 -15.65 -1.31 -4.76
N GLU A 3 -16.58 -2.25 -4.66
CA GLU A 3 -16.44 -3.47 -3.86
C GLU A 3 -15.34 -4.41 -4.39
N ARG A 4 -15.06 -4.37 -5.69
CA ARG A 4 -14.01 -5.20 -6.31
C ARG A 4 -12.63 -4.71 -5.87
N LEU A 5 -12.47 -3.38 -5.81
CA LEU A 5 -11.24 -2.78 -5.31
C LEU A 5 -11.04 -3.07 -3.81
N SER A 6 -12.11 -3.03 -3.01
CA SER A 6 -12.08 -3.47 -1.61
C SER A 6 -11.64 -4.94 -1.49
N LYS A 7 -12.14 -5.82 -2.36
CA LYS A 7 -11.74 -7.23 -2.39
C LYS A 7 -10.26 -7.40 -2.73
N VAL A 8 -9.73 -6.62 -3.67
CA VAL A 8 -8.29 -6.62 -4.00
C VAL A 8 -7.45 -6.24 -2.77
N LEU A 9 -7.84 -5.19 -2.04
CA LEU A 9 -7.12 -4.77 -0.84
C LEU A 9 -7.17 -5.83 0.26
N ASN A 10 -8.33 -6.45 0.49
CA ASN A 10 -8.47 -7.51 1.49
C ASN A 10 -7.55 -8.70 1.17
N VAL A 11 -7.44 -9.10 -0.10
CA VAL A 11 -6.51 -10.17 -0.52
C VAL A 11 -5.05 -9.79 -0.24
N ILE A 12 -4.67 -8.53 -0.44
CA ILE A 12 -3.32 -8.05 -0.10
C ILE A 12 -3.11 -8.15 1.42
N GLU A 13 -4.05 -7.66 2.23
CA GLU A 13 -3.95 -7.72 3.69
C GLU A 13 -3.86 -9.16 4.21
N GLU A 14 -4.63 -10.08 3.63
CA GLU A 14 -4.61 -11.50 3.97
C GLU A 14 -3.29 -12.17 3.59
N THR A 15 -2.81 -11.93 2.37
CA THR A 15 -1.56 -12.51 1.86
C THR A 15 -0.35 -12.18 2.73
N TYR A 16 -0.34 -10.98 3.31
CA TYR A 16 0.80 -10.47 4.09
C TYR A 16 0.55 -10.45 5.61
N ARG A 17 -0.61 -10.93 6.09
CA ARG A 17 -1.03 -10.83 7.49
C ARG A 17 0.05 -11.24 8.50
N ASP A 18 0.72 -12.36 8.25
CA ASP A 18 1.69 -12.92 9.20
C ASP A 18 3.00 -12.13 9.27
N VAL A 19 3.30 -11.36 8.23
CA VAL A 19 4.58 -10.68 8.05
C VAL A 19 4.45 -9.17 8.14
N LEU A 20 3.22 -8.66 8.18
CA LEU A 20 2.90 -7.25 8.24
C LEU A 20 3.21 -6.67 9.63
N GLN A 21 3.87 -5.51 9.68
CA GLN A 21 4.02 -4.72 10.89
C GLN A 21 3.75 -3.26 10.60
N LYS A 22 2.64 -2.74 11.12
CA LYS A 22 2.33 -1.30 11.08
C LYS A 22 3.54 -0.47 11.55
N GLY A 23 3.88 0.55 10.78
CA GLY A 23 5.06 1.39 11.05
C GLY A 23 6.41 0.74 10.74
N GLY A 24 6.45 -0.46 10.16
CA GLY A 24 7.69 -1.10 9.73
C GLY A 24 8.47 -0.22 8.73
N ARG A 25 9.80 -0.15 8.93
CA ARG A 25 10.73 0.58 8.04
C ARG A 25 10.99 -0.13 6.71
N HIS A 26 10.88 -1.46 6.72
CA HIS A 26 10.93 -2.30 5.54
C HIS A 26 9.53 -2.42 4.97
N TYR A 27 9.39 -2.42 3.65
CA TYR A 27 8.09 -2.58 3.02
C TYR A 27 8.18 -3.35 1.71
N MET A 28 7.07 -3.95 1.30
CA MET A 28 6.87 -4.50 -0.03
C MET A 28 5.98 -3.57 -0.84
N GLU A 29 6.30 -3.36 -2.12
CA GLU A 29 5.38 -2.75 -3.08
C GLU A 29 4.60 -3.86 -3.77
N VAL A 30 3.28 -3.83 -3.60
CA VAL A 30 2.38 -4.81 -4.17
C VAL A 30 1.56 -4.11 -5.25
N ASN A 31 1.75 -4.52 -6.50
CA ASN A 31 1.02 -3.96 -7.63
C ASN A 31 -0.47 -4.32 -7.53
N VAL A 32 -1.32 -3.30 -7.46
CA VAL A 32 -2.77 -3.46 -7.29
C VAL A 32 -3.40 -4.01 -8.57
N GLY A 33 -3.02 -3.51 -9.75
CA GLY A 33 -3.53 -3.99 -11.03
C GLY A 33 -3.25 -5.48 -11.25
N GLN A 34 -2.08 -5.97 -10.86
CA GLN A 34 -1.75 -7.39 -10.92
C GLN A 34 -2.58 -8.24 -9.95
N GLN A 35 -2.90 -7.73 -8.74
CA GLN A 35 -3.81 -8.43 -7.84
C GLN A 35 -5.25 -8.45 -8.38
N ALA A 36 -5.67 -7.36 -9.02
CA ALA A 36 -6.97 -7.29 -9.69
C ALA A 36 -7.07 -8.28 -10.85
N ASP A 37 -6.01 -8.43 -11.65
CA ASP A 37 -5.92 -9.40 -12.75
C ASP A 37 -6.08 -10.85 -12.26
N ARG A 38 -5.43 -11.20 -11.14
CA ARG A 38 -5.56 -12.52 -10.49
C ARG A 38 -6.99 -12.84 -10.04
N LEU A 39 -7.80 -11.81 -9.78
CA LEU A 39 -9.21 -11.94 -9.43
C LEU A 39 -10.16 -11.86 -10.64
N GLY A 40 -9.63 -11.71 -11.85
CA GLY A 40 -10.40 -11.59 -13.09
C GLY A 40 -10.95 -10.18 -13.37
N PHE A 41 -10.45 -9.15 -12.69
CA PHE A 41 -10.89 -7.76 -12.87
C PHE A 41 -10.00 -7.01 -13.88
N THR A 42 -10.18 -7.32 -15.16
CA THR A 42 -9.33 -6.81 -16.25
C THR A 42 -9.41 -5.28 -16.41
N ASP A 43 -10.57 -4.67 -16.15
CA ASP A 43 -10.75 -3.22 -16.16
C ASP A 43 -9.93 -2.55 -15.04
N LEU A 44 -9.95 -3.13 -13.84
CA LEU A 44 -9.16 -2.65 -12.70
C LEU A 44 -7.66 -2.89 -12.90
N LYS A 45 -7.27 -3.99 -13.55
CA LYS A 45 -5.87 -4.20 -13.96
C LYS A 45 -5.37 -3.02 -14.77
N GLN A 46 -6.10 -2.64 -15.81
CA GLN A 46 -5.70 -1.55 -16.70
C GLN A 46 -5.71 -0.20 -15.99
N ALA A 47 -6.73 0.07 -15.16
CA ALA A 47 -6.84 1.32 -14.43
C ALA A 47 -5.75 1.51 -13.35
N TYR A 48 -5.24 0.41 -12.77
CA TYR A 48 -4.31 0.42 -11.63
C TYR A 48 -2.99 -0.29 -11.92
N GLU A 49 -2.59 -0.39 -13.20
CA GLU A 49 -1.39 -1.11 -13.65
C GLU A 49 -0.10 -0.59 -13.00
N HIS A 50 -0.04 0.71 -12.70
CA HIS A 50 1.10 1.37 -12.06
C HIS A 50 0.79 1.84 -10.64
N THR A 51 -0.23 1.26 -10.02
CA THR A 51 -0.63 1.59 -8.65
C THR A 51 -0.14 0.52 -7.69
N PHE A 52 0.51 0.95 -6.61
CA PHE A 52 1.12 0.03 -5.65
C PHE A 52 0.59 0.27 -4.24
N ALA A 53 0.21 -0.82 -3.58
CA ALA A 53 0.00 -0.88 -2.14
C ALA A 53 1.34 -1.12 -1.45
N ILE A 54 1.55 -0.43 -0.34
CA ILE A 54 2.75 -0.48 0.47
C ILE A 54 2.44 -1.32 1.70
N VAL A 55 3.13 -2.44 1.83
CA VAL A 55 2.95 -3.38 2.93
C VAL A 55 4.16 -3.29 3.86
N PRO A 56 4.06 -2.62 5.02
CA PRO A 56 5.13 -2.58 6.01
C PRO A 56 5.41 -3.96 6.60
N LEU A 57 6.67 -4.34 6.73
CA LEU A 57 7.11 -5.70 7.10
C LEU A 57 7.77 -5.74 8.49
N LYS A 58 7.57 -6.86 9.20
CA LYS A 58 8.21 -7.20 10.49
C LYS A 58 9.73 -7.34 10.39
N ALA A 59 10.20 -7.91 9.29
CA ALA A 59 11.61 -8.22 9.06
C ALA A 59 11.96 -8.06 7.56
N PRO A 60 13.24 -7.82 7.23
CA PRO A 60 13.72 -7.83 5.84
C PRO A 60 13.34 -9.13 5.12
N ARG A 61 12.94 -9.00 3.85
CA ARG A 61 12.63 -10.11 2.95
C ARG A 61 13.14 -9.82 1.53
N ALA A 62 13.34 -10.86 0.73
CA ALA A 62 13.71 -10.70 -0.67
C ALA A 62 12.68 -9.82 -1.41
N GLY A 63 13.16 -8.86 -2.21
CA GLY A 63 12.31 -7.90 -2.92
C GLY A 63 11.79 -6.72 -2.09
N MET A 64 12.09 -6.67 -0.78
CA MET A 64 11.69 -5.54 0.06
C MET A 64 12.45 -4.26 -0.28
N LYS A 65 11.84 -3.13 0.05
CA LYS A 65 12.45 -1.80 0.03
C LYS A 65 12.56 -1.27 1.45
N VAL A 66 13.53 -0.38 1.65
CA VAL A 66 13.70 0.38 2.90
C VAL A 66 13.15 1.78 2.67
N ARG A 67 12.33 2.27 3.61
CA ARG A 67 11.83 3.65 3.55
C ARG A 67 12.94 4.62 3.92
N ILE A 68 13.35 5.44 2.96
CA ILE A 68 14.40 6.46 3.13
C ILE A 68 13.78 7.86 3.11
N ASP A 69 12.86 8.12 2.15
CA ASP A 69 12.10 9.36 2.05
C ASP A 69 10.61 9.06 2.21
N GLY A 70 10.02 9.53 3.30
CA GLY A 70 8.58 9.38 3.57
C GLY A 70 7.71 10.23 2.65
N ARG A 71 8.25 11.28 2.01
CA ARG A 71 7.50 12.17 1.12
C ARG A 71 7.00 11.47 -0.14
N THR A 72 7.60 10.35 -0.51
CA THR A 72 7.09 9.47 -1.58
C THR A 72 5.65 9.00 -1.29
N PHE A 73 5.23 8.99 -0.02
CA PHE A 73 3.90 8.56 0.40
C PHE A 73 2.97 9.74 0.75
N VAL A 74 3.26 10.95 0.26
CA VAL A 74 2.33 12.07 0.38
C VAL A 74 1.01 11.70 -0.29
N HIS A 75 -0.10 12.01 0.39
CA HIS A 75 -1.46 11.61 0.00
C HIS A 75 -1.74 10.10 0.01
N TYR A 76 -0.90 9.29 0.65
CA TYR A 76 -1.28 7.91 0.95
C TYR A 76 -2.23 7.86 2.15
N ALA A 77 -3.07 6.85 2.14
CA ALA A 77 -4.00 6.49 3.19
C ALA A 77 -3.57 5.16 3.80
N GLU A 78 -3.61 5.07 5.11
CA GLU A 78 -3.33 3.86 5.88
C GLU A 78 -4.64 3.13 6.20
N LEU A 79 -4.70 1.85 5.85
CA LEU A 79 -5.75 0.93 6.27
C LEU A 79 -5.56 0.51 7.73
N ASN A 80 -6.58 -0.08 8.33
CA ASN A 80 -6.50 -0.56 9.72
C ASN A 80 -5.40 -1.61 9.93
N SER A 81 -5.09 -2.42 8.90
CA SER A 81 -3.98 -3.36 8.94
C SER A 81 -2.62 -2.68 9.07
N GLY A 82 -2.47 -1.43 8.59
CA GLY A 82 -1.18 -0.76 8.43
C GLY A 82 -0.65 -0.79 6.99
N VAL A 83 -1.35 -1.43 6.05
CA VAL A 83 -1.08 -1.26 4.60
C VAL A 83 -1.38 0.18 4.21
N ALA A 84 -0.48 0.80 3.43
CA ALA A 84 -0.68 2.13 2.89
C ALA A 84 -0.96 2.07 1.38
N VAL A 85 -1.94 2.83 0.91
CA VAL A 85 -2.35 2.90 -0.50
C VAL A 85 -2.51 4.36 -0.93
N PRO A 86 -2.44 4.69 -2.23
CA PRO A 86 -2.74 6.05 -2.68
C PRO A 86 -4.14 6.49 -2.25
N GLY A 87 -4.29 7.75 -1.85
CA GLY A 87 -5.53 8.26 -1.28
C GLY A 87 -6.72 8.23 -2.24
N TYR A 88 -6.50 8.32 -3.56
CA TYR A 88 -7.58 8.15 -4.55
C TYR A 88 -8.15 6.73 -4.53
N LEU A 89 -7.29 5.73 -4.31
CA LEU A 89 -7.70 4.32 -4.21
C LEU A 89 -8.51 4.10 -2.94
N ALA A 90 -8.04 4.63 -1.81
CA ALA A 90 -8.77 4.53 -0.54
C ALA A 90 -10.15 5.24 -0.59
N LYS A 91 -10.24 6.38 -1.29
CA LYS A 91 -11.53 7.06 -1.53
C LYS A 91 -12.49 6.21 -2.36
N ALA A 92 -11.99 5.50 -3.36
CA ALA A 92 -12.81 4.65 -4.22
C ALA A 92 -13.41 3.45 -3.48
N THR A 93 -12.68 2.89 -2.48
CA THR A 93 -13.16 1.76 -1.67
C THR A 93 -14.10 2.16 -0.54
N GLY A 94 -14.22 3.44 -0.19
CA GLY A 94 -15.15 3.94 0.82
C GLY A 94 -14.90 3.44 2.26
N GLY A 95 -13.79 2.75 2.51
CA GLY A 95 -13.45 2.21 3.84
C GLY A 95 -12.96 3.28 4.81
N GLY A 96 -12.87 2.94 6.10
CA GLY A 96 -12.23 3.80 7.10
C GLY A 96 -10.71 3.76 6.95
N TYR A 97 -10.10 4.88 6.57
CA TYR A 97 -8.66 5.04 6.47
C TYR A 97 -8.20 6.29 7.23
N LYS A 98 -6.93 6.29 7.62
CA LYS A 98 -6.26 7.46 8.22
C LYS A 98 -5.21 7.99 7.24
N PRO A 99 -4.83 9.28 7.31
CA PRO A 99 -3.67 9.75 6.56
C PRO A 99 -2.44 8.92 6.94
N TYR A 100 -1.71 8.42 5.94
CA TYR A 100 -0.49 7.68 6.20
C TYR A 100 0.61 8.65 6.64
N VAL A 101 1.19 8.40 7.81
CA VAL A 101 2.31 9.19 8.34
C VAL A 101 3.55 8.30 8.38
N PRO A 102 4.53 8.53 7.49
CA PRO A 102 5.76 7.75 7.51
C PRO A 102 6.59 8.09 8.75
N LEU A 103 7.12 7.07 9.42
CA LEU A 103 8.11 7.21 10.50
C LEU A 103 9.41 7.75 9.89
N ASP A 104 9.69 9.02 10.20
CA ASP A 104 10.92 9.79 10.02
C ASP A 104 11.66 9.63 8.68
N SER A 105 11.72 10.71 7.90
CA SER A 105 12.47 10.76 6.65
C SER A 105 13.91 11.18 6.93
N MET A 106 14.89 10.36 6.55
CA MET A 106 16.30 10.77 6.56
C MET A 106 16.60 11.50 5.24
N VAL A 107 16.21 12.77 5.16
CA VAL A 107 16.42 13.62 3.99
C VAL A 107 17.38 14.74 4.35
N CYS A 108 18.47 14.88 3.58
CA CYS A 108 19.32 16.07 3.64
C CYS A 108 18.57 17.22 2.96
N ASN A 109 17.94 18.08 3.75
CA ASN A 109 17.40 19.34 3.26
C ASN A 109 18.57 20.33 3.16
N PHE A 110 19.04 20.62 1.95
CA PHE A 110 19.93 21.76 1.74
C PHE A 110 19.08 23.03 1.92
N ALA A 111 19.50 23.89 2.84
CA ALA A 111 18.95 25.23 3.05
C ALA A 111 19.70 26.25 2.18
#